data_AF-A0A946E8B2-F1
#
_entry.id   AF-A0A946E8B2-F1
#
_cell.length_a   1.000
_cell.length_b   1.000
_cell.length_c   1.000
_cell.angle_alpha   90.00
_cell.angle_beta   90.00
_cell.angle_gamma   90.00
#
_symmetry.space_group_name_H-M   'P 1'
#
loop_
_entity.id
_entity.type
_entity.pdbx_description
1 polymer ?
#
loop_
_entity_poly.entity_id
_entity_poly.type
_entity_poly.pdbx_seq_one_letter_code
_entity_poly.pdbx_strand_id
1 'polypeptide(L)'
;MKQLITITILSLSIITNQLYASGSTYSSLDSKTSPSYNIENKKAIVVKNDAIYFNVTMNFETEKCMYSLVKLHPDGTMESIGIKSGFKNLNKLPLRYSFKDTSISNSNVVYELYRIGSGSELIAQWNFSAANNEINTTQIEMDLTENIKPIDENNGVITD
;
A
#
# COMPACT_ATOMS: atom_id res chain seq x y z
N MET A 1 -59.81 11.84 24.58
CA MET A 1 -60.08 10.55 23.92
C MET A 1 -58.79 10.10 23.25
N LYS A 2 -58.27 8.92 23.58
CA LYS A 2 -56.94 8.43 23.16
C LYS A 2 -56.99 7.99 21.69
N GLN A 3 -56.09 8.50 20.86
CA GLN A 3 -55.92 8.02 19.48
C GLN A 3 -54.95 6.83 19.50
N LEU A 4 -55.41 5.70 18.96
CA LEU A 4 -54.61 4.51 18.68
C LEU A 4 -54.36 4.51 17.17
N ILE A 5 -53.10 4.59 16.76
CA ILE A 5 -52.69 4.37 15.37
C ILE A 5 -52.00 3.00 15.33
N THR A 6 -52.65 2.08 14.62
CA THR A 6 -52.19 0.71 14.40
C THR A 6 -51.08 0.71 13.35
N ILE A 7 -49.89 0.23 13.69
CA ILE A 7 -48.77 0.05 12.75
C ILE A 7 -48.79 -1.40 12.27
N THR A 8 -49.00 -1.62 10.97
CA THR A 8 -48.90 -2.92 10.33
C THR A 8 -47.50 -3.06 9.73
N ILE A 9 -46.71 -4.01 10.22
CA ILE A 9 -45.38 -4.31 9.69
C ILE A 9 -45.53 -5.40 8.62
N LEU A 10 -45.22 -5.07 7.38
CA LEU A 10 -45.17 -6.01 6.26
C LEU A 10 -43.72 -6.53 6.12
N SER A 11 -43.46 -7.76 6.58
CA SER A 11 -42.17 -8.42 6.42
C SER A 11 -42.08 -9.09 5.05
N LEU A 12 -41.22 -8.57 4.17
CA LEU A 12 -40.90 -9.16 2.87
C LEU A 12 -39.70 -10.11 3.02
N SER A 13 -39.95 -11.42 2.97
CA SER A 13 -38.89 -12.45 2.98
C SER A 13 -38.32 -12.64 1.57
N ILE A 14 -37.02 -12.34 1.41
CA ILE A 14 -36.27 -12.61 0.18
C ILE A 14 -35.76 -14.06 0.25
N ILE A 15 -36.26 -14.92 -0.65
CA ILE A 15 -35.76 -16.28 -0.84
C ILE A 15 -34.53 -16.20 -1.75
N THR A 16 -33.35 -16.53 -1.23
CA THR A 16 -32.15 -16.73 -2.06
C THR A 16 -31.96 -18.22 -2.33
N ASN A 17 -32.19 -18.67 -3.57
CA ASN A 17 -31.74 -19.96 -4.04
C ASN A 17 -30.21 -19.90 -4.25
N GLN A 18 -29.46 -20.70 -3.50
CA GLN A 18 -28.04 -20.93 -3.82
C GLN A 18 -27.90 -22.28 -4.53
N LEU A 19 -27.66 -22.22 -5.85
CA LEU A 19 -27.18 -23.34 -6.64
C LEU A 19 -25.66 -23.39 -6.52
N TYR A 20 -25.14 -24.41 -5.84
CA TYR A 20 -23.71 -24.69 -5.85
C TYR A 20 -23.38 -25.60 -7.03
N ALA A 21 -22.72 -25.04 -8.05
CA ALA A 21 -22.04 -25.81 -9.07
C ALA A 21 -20.62 -26.15 -8.57
N SER A 22 -20.42 -27.37 -8.11
CA SER A 22 -19.10 -27.91 -7.77
C SER A 22 -18.37 -28.29 -9.06
N GLY A 23 -17.57 -27.37 -9.59
CA GLY A 23 -16.60 -27.63 -10.65
C GLY A 23 -15.27 -28.05 -10.02
N SER A 24 -14.82 -29.27 -10.32
CA SER A 24 -13.47 -29.75 -9.98
C SER A 24 -12.44 -29.00 -10.83
N THR A 25 -11.60 -28.18 -10.19
CA THR A 25 -10.43 -27.58 -10.85
C THR A 25 -9.17 -28.29 -10.40
N TYR A 26 -8.49 -28.90 -11.37
CA TYR A 26 -7.16 -29.48 -11.27
C TYR A 26 -6.21 -28.48 -10.61
N SER A 27 -5.58 -28.88 -9.51
CA SER A 27 -4.48 -28.15 -8.90
C SER A 27 -3.23 -28.34 -9.76
N SER A 28 -3.01 -27.44 -10.73
CA SER A 28 -1.66 -27.24 -11.25
C SER A 28 -0.86 -26.59 -10.12
N LEU A 29 0.11 -27.35 -9.62
CA LEU A 29 1.04 -26.93 -8.58
C LEU A 29 2.06 -25.95 -9.19
N ASP A 30 1.60 -24.82 -9.71
CA ASP A 30 2.48 -23.69 -9.96
C ASP A 30 2.63 -22.97 -8.62
N SER A 31 3.69 -23.34 -7.89
CA SER A 31 4.22 -22.50 -6.83
C SER A 31 4.73 -21.21 -7.47
N LYS A 32 3.81 -20.31 -7.84
CA LYS A 32 4.11 -18.91 -8.11
C LYS A 32 4.68 -18.40 -6.80
N THR A 33 6.01 -18.37 -6.73
CA THR A 33 6.74 -17.86 -5.58
C THR A 33 6.26 -16.43 -5.42
N SER A 34 5.47 -16.16 -4.38
CA SER A 34 5.02 -14.81 -4.06
C SER A 34 6.25 -13.90 -4.03
N PRO A 35 6.28 -12.79 -4.79
CA PRO A 35 7.44 -11.93 -4.83
C PRO A 35 7.75 -11.46 -3.40
N SER A 36 8.94 -11.81 -2.90
CA SER A 36 9.38 -11.32 -1.60
C SER A 36 9.68 -9.83 -1.71
N TYR A 37 8.94 -9.02 -0.97
CA TYR A 37 9.30 -7.75 -0.35
C TYR A 37 10.54 -7.03 -0.88
N ASN A 38 10.31 -5.82 -1.38
CA ASN A 38 11.28 -5.06 -2.16
C ASN A 38 11.95 -3.89 -1.38
N ILE A 39 11.57 -3.71 -0.12
CA ILE A 39 12.20 -2.69 0.73
C ILE A 39 13.15 -3.39 1.69
N GLU A 40 14.43 -3.37 1.34
CA GLU A 40 15.48 -3.62 2.33
C GLU A 40 15.84 -2.28 2.98
N ASN A 41 15.92 -2.25 4.31
CA ASN A 41 16.37 -1.08 5.07
C ASN A 41 15.48 0.17 4.92
N LYS A 42 14.29 0.14 5.55
CA LYS A 42 13.52 1.35 5.89
C LYS A 42 13.99 1.92 7.23
N LYS A 43 14.68 3.05 7.20
CA LYS A 43 15.18 3.72 8.40
C LYS A 43 14.76 5.18 8.40
N ALA A 44 14.19 5.62 9.51
CA ALA A 44 14.06 7.03 9.80
C ALA A 44 15.01 7.42 10.93
N ILE A 45 15.58 8.63 10.85
CA ILE A 45 16.48 9.19 11.85
C ILE A 45 15.99 10.58 12.18
N VAL A 46 15.75 10.86 13.46
CA VAL A 46 15.49 12.20 13.96
C VAL A 46 16.82 12.87 14.26
N VAL A 47 17.06 14.04 13.65
CA VAL A 47 18.08 14.98 14.11
C VAL A 47 17.35 15.96 15.02
N LYS A 48 17.63 15.87 16.33
CA LYS A 48 16.89 16.58 17.38
C LYS A 48 16.69 18.06 17.04
N ASN A 49 15.43 18.47 16.97
CA ASN A 49 14.97 19.84 16.69
C ASN A 49 15.40 20.45 15.33
N ASP A 50 15.86 19.65 14.37
CA ASP A 50 16.25 20.12 13.04
C ASP A 50 15.38 19.48 11.95
N ALA A 51 15.52 18.16 11.79
CA ALA A 51 14.84 17.46 10.72
C ALA A 51 14.69 15.97 11.01
N ILE A 52 13.73 15.35 10.31
CA ILE A 52 13.62 13.89 10.23
C ILE A 52 14.04 13.46 8.83
N TYR A 53 14.96 12.50 8.77
CA TYR A 53 15.45 11.93 7.51
C TYR A 53 14.90 10.52 7.36
N PHE A 54 14.27 10.26 6.22
CA PHE A 54 13.71 8.95 5.88
C PHE A 54 14.51 8.37 4.74
N ASN A 55 15.13 7.22 4.96
CA ASN A 55 15.92 6.52 3.98
C ASN A 55 15.29 5.15 3.72
N VAL A 56 15.04 4.86 2.45
CA VAL A 56 14.52 3.58 1.98
C VAL A 56 15.36 3.09 0.82
N THR A 57 15.63 1.79 0.78
CA THR A 57 16.25 1.14 -0.38
C THR A 57 15.20 0.26 -1.06
N MET A 58 14.95 0.52 -2.33
CA MET A 58 14.13 -0.30 -3.21
C MET A 58 15.07 -1.18 -4.01
N ASN A 59 15.01 -2.50 -3.85
CA ASN A 59 15.96 -3.38 -4.53
C ASN A 59 15.50 -3.78 -5.92
N PHE A 60 14.22 -3.62 -6.23
CA PHE A 60 13.54 -4.08 -7.42
C PHE A 60 12.42 -3.05 -7.72
N GLU A 61 11.82 -3.07 -8.90
CA GLU A 61 10.61 -2.29 -9.22
C GLU A 61 10.12 -2.77 -10.60
N THR A 62 8.84 -3.12 -10.72
CA THR A 62 8.30 -3.76 -11.93
C THR A 62 7.88 -2.75 -13.00
N GLU A 63 7.61 -1.52 -12.60
CA GLU A 63 7.07 -0.46 -13.45
C GLU A 63 7.60 0.92 -13.07
N LYS A 64 7.31 1.94 -13.88
CA LYS A 64 7.57 3.32 -13.44
C LYS A 64 6.52 3.69 -12.40
N CYS A 65 6.96 4.28 -11.30
CA CYS A 65 6.07 4.67 -10.20
C CYS A 65 6.53 6.02 -9.60
N MET A 66 5.83 6.46 -8.57
CA MET A 66 6.24 7.55 -7.70
C MET A 66 6.27 7.06 -6.25
N TYR A 67 7.23 7.52 -5.49
CA TYR A 67 7.26 7.36 -4.04
C TYR A 67 6.86 8.67 -3.38
N SER A 68 5.73 8.67 -2.68
CA SER A 68 5.17 9.85 -2.01
C SER A 68 5.22 9.65 -0.50
N LEU A 69 6.02 10.44 0.20
CA LEU A 69 6.04 10.47 1.66
C LEU A 69 5.07 11.54 2.15
N VAL A 70 4.18 11.15 3.05
CA VAL A 70 3.21 12.04 3.69
C VAL A 70 3.33 11.96 5.21
N LYS A 71 2.94 13.05 5.87
CA LYS A 71 2.77 13.16 7.31
C LYS A 71 1.28 13.25 7.62
N LEU A 72 0.79 12.35 8.45
CA LEU A 72 -0.59 12.25 8.91
C LEU A 72 -0.67 12.74 10.35
N HIS A 73 -1.51 13.75 10.57
CA HIS A 73 -1.78 14.32 11.88
C HIS A 73 -2.93 13.59 12.59
N PRO A 74 -3.02 13.67 13.92
CA PRO A 74 -4.09 13.02 14.69
C PRO A 74 -5.51 13.50 14.34
N ASP A 75 -5.65 14.71 13.79
CA ASP A 75 -6.91 15.26 13.30
C ASP A 75 -7.32 14.73 11.92
N GLY A 76 -6.52 13.84 11.33
CA GLY A 76 -6.73 13.25 10.02
C GLY A 76 -6.21 14.11 8.85
N THR A 77 -5.65 15.28 9.12
CA THR A 77 -5.02 16.09 8.06
C THR A 77 -3.71 15.46 7.59
N MET A 78 -3.44 15.62 6.30
CA MET A 78 -2.28 15.03 5.64
C MET A 78 -1.44 16.12 4.96
N GLU A 79 -0.14 16.09 5.20
CA GLU A 79 0.85 16.98 4.58
C GLU A 79 1.80 16.18 3.70
N SER A 80 2.09 16.68 2.50
CA SER A 80 3.11 16.07 1.64
C SER A 80 4.50 16.49 2.11
N ILE A 81 5.35 15.51 2.40
CA ILE A 81 6.77 15.74 2.73
C ILE A 81 7.62 15.76 1.46
N GLY A 82 7.31 14.89 0.50
CA GLY A 82 7.97 14.91 -0.79
C GLY A 82 7.59 13.75 -1.69
N ILE A 83 7.86 13.93 -2.98
CA ILE A 83 7.60 12.96 -4.04
C ILE A 83 8.90 12.70 -4.80
N LYS A 84 9.17 11.45 -5.12
CA LYS A 84 10.31 11.04 -5.96
C LYS A 84 9.86 10.08 -7.04
N SER A 85 10.42 10.23 -8.24
CA SER A 85 10.20 9.27 -9.32
C SER A 85 10.85 7.92 -8.97
N GLY A 86 10.06 6.86 -9.07
CA GLY A 86 10.54 5.49 -9.02
C GLY A 86 10.81 4.97 -10.42
N PHE A 87 11.94 4.30 -10.59
CA PHE A 87 12.35 3.73 -11.87
C PHE A 87 12.13 2.23 -11.88
N LYS A 88 11.63 1.72 -13.00
CA LYS A 88 11.60 0.27 -13.26
C LYS A 88 13.01 -0.30 -13.08
N ASN A 89 13.12 -1.33 -12.26
CA ASN A 89 14.38 -1.87 -11.76
C ASN A 89 14.30 -3.39 -11.66
N LEU A 90 14.45 -4.07 -12.81
CA LEU A 90 14.35 -5.53 -12.86
C LEU A 90 15.65 -6.26 -12.54
N ASN A 91 16.79 -5.55 -12.55
CA ASN A 91 18.12 -6.12 -12.35
C ASN A 91 18.54 -6.23 -10.87
N LYS A 92 17.60 -5.96 -9.96
CA LYS A 92 17.76 -6.06 -8.51
C LYS A 92 18.83 -5.13 -7.90
N LEU A 93 19.12 -3.99 -8.54
CA LEU A 93 20.08 -3.02 -7.99
C LEU A 93 19.46 -2.19 -6.87
N PRO A 94 20.20 -1.87 -5.78
CA PRO A 94 19.68 -1.07 -4.68
C PRO A 94 19.46 0.40 -5.11
N LEU A 95 18.20 0.82 -5.24
CA LEU A 95 17.81 2.20 -5.48
C LEU A 95 17.49 2.89 -4.15
N ARG A 96 18.26 3.92 -3.82
CA ARG A 96 18.13 4.63 -2.54
C ARG A 96 17.30 5.91 -2.71
N TYR A 97 16.33 6.09 -1.82
CA TYR A 97 15.51 7.28 -1.75
C TYR A 97 15.60 7.89 -0.36
N SER A 98 15.84 9.21 -0.32
CA SER A 98 15.97 9.99 0.92
C SER A 98 14.99 11.16 0.95
N PHE A 99 14.10 11.18 1.94
CA PHE A 99 13.18 12.28 2.19
C PHE A 99 13.61 13.03 3.45
N LYS A 100 13.27 14.32 3.52
CA LYS A 100 13.60 15.19 4.65
C LYS A 100 12.35 15.97 5.02
N ASP A 101 12.01 15.92 6.29
CA ASP A 101 11.02 16.80 6.89
C ASP A 101 11.72 17.79 7.83
N THR A 102 11.54 19.08 7.59
CA THR A 102 12.09 20.18 8.42
C THR A 102 11.04 20.81 9.34
N SER A 103 9.76 20.47 9.21
CA SER A 103 8.68 20.99 10.05
C SER A 103 8.26 19.94 11.09
N ILE A 104 9.16 19.63 12.02
CA ILE A 104 8.90 18.62 13.06
C ILE A 104 7.68 19.03 13.88
N SER A 105 6.68 18.15 13.92
CA SER A 105 5.42 18.38 14.63
C SER A 105 5.60 18.41 16.15
N ASN A 106 4.83 19.26 16.83
CA ASN A 106 4.74 19.29 18.29
C ASN A 106 3.77 18.23 18.86
N SER A 107 3.13 17.45 18.00
CA SER A 107 2.25 16.35 18.34
C SER A 107 2.79 15.04 17.77
N ASN A 108 2.29 13.93 18.30
CA ASN A 108 2.54 12.63 17.68
C ASN A 108 1.95 12.64 16.25
N VAL A 109 2.71 12.13 15.29
CA VAL A 109 2.30 12.05 13.88
C VAL A 109 2.77 10.73 13.29
N VAL A 110 2.09 10.30 12.22
CA VAL A 110 2.43 9.11 11.47
C VAL A 110 2.98 9.53 10.11
N TYR A 111 4.11 8.97 9.70
CA TYR A 111 4.64 9.15 8.35
C TYR A 111 4.35 7.93 7.53
N GLU A 112 3.86 8.12 6.31
CA GLU A 112 3.47 7.03 5.41
C GLU A 112 4.12 7.24 4.05
N LEU A 113 4.84 6.22 3.60
CA LEU A 113 5.41 6.18 2.26
C LEU A 113 4.51 5.35 1.36
N TYR A 114 4.03 5.97 0.30
CA TYR A 114 3.22 5.32 -0.72
C TYR A 114 4.04 5.09 -1.99
N ARG A 115 3.89 3.89 -2.58
CA ARG A 115 4.26 3.59 -3.96
C ARG A 115 3.03 3.83 -4.84
N ILE A 116 3.16 4.66 -5.85
CA ILE A 116 2.08 5.06 -6.77
C ILE A 116 2.50 4.69 -8.19
N GLY A 117 2.04 3.53 -8.67
CA GLY A 117 2.25 3.04 -10.03
C GLY A 117 0.91 2.71 -10.68
N SER A 118 0.75 1.47 -11.12
CA SER A 118 -0.55 0.92 -11.54
C SER A 118 -1.58 0.87 -10.39
N GLY A 119 -1.11 0.85 -9.14
CA GLY A 119 -1.91 1.02 -7.93
C GLY A 119 -1.22 1.94 -6.93
N SER A 120 -1.93 2.29 -5.85
CA SER A 120 -1.38 3.02 -4.71
C SER A 120 -1.25 2.09 -3.51
N GLU A 121 -0.03 1.88 -3.05
CA GLU A 121 0.31 0.90 -2.03
C GLU A 121 1.10 1.58 -0.91
N LEU A 122 0.72 1.33 0.35
CA LEU A 122 1.50 1.76 1.50
C LEU A 122 2.68 0.81 1.68
N ILE A 123 3.90 1.34 1.62
CA ILE A 123 5.11 0.50 1.60
C ILE A 123 6.02 0.67 2.83
N ALA A 124 5.92 1.81 3.52
CA ALA A 124 6.57 2.02 4.81
C ALA A 124 5.77 2.99 5.67
N GLN A 125 5.87 2.82 6.98
CA GLN A 125 5.25 3.71 7.96
C GLN A 125 6.18 3.91 9.13
N TRP A 126 6.16 5.12 9.69
CA TRP A 126 6.89 5.47 10.90
C TRP A 126 6.00 6.25 11.86
N ASN A 127 6.12 5.96 13.15
CA ASN A 127 5.42 6.67 14.21
C ASN A 127 6.39 7.61 14.91
N PHE A 128 6.11 8.91 14.88
CA PHE A 128 6.87 9.92 15.61
C PHE A 128 6.19 10.27 16.93
N SER A 129 6.96 10.23 18.01
CA SER A 129 6.56 10.68 19.34
C SER A 129 7.17 12.04 19.63
N ALA A 130 6.34 13.08 19.73
CA ALA A 130 6.81 14.43 20.08
C ALA A 130 7.29 14.51 21.53
N ALA A 131 6.69 13.72 22.43
CA ALA A 131 7.06 13.70 23.85
C ALA A 131 8.51 13.24 24.07
N ASN A 132 8.96 12.24 23.29
CA ASN A 132 10.30 11.67 23.42
C ASN A 132 11.26 12.18 22.32
N ASN A 133 10.73 12.85 21.30
CA ASN A 133 11.43 13.19 20.08
C ASN A 133 12.10 11.96 19.42
N GLU A 134 11.33 10.89 19.33
CA GLU A 134 11.75 9.59 18.82
C GLU A 134 10.87 9.17 17.63
N ILE A 135 11.47 8.44 16.69
CA ILE A 135 10.75 7.86 15.56
C ILE A 135 10.97 6.36 15.52
N ASN A 136 9.87 5.63 15.37
CA ASN A 136 9.87 4.17 15.32
C ASN A 136 9.36 3.69 13.96
N THR A 137 10.06 2.73 13.36
CA THR A 137 9.63 2.11 12.11
C THR A 137 8.55 1.05 12.39
N THR A 138 7.40 1.16 11.74
CA THR A 138 6.37 0.12 11.76
C THR A 138 6.68 -0.94 10.71
N GLN A 139 6.63 -2.21 11.07
CA GLN A 139 6.71 -3.30 10.10
C GLN A 139 5.41 -3.33 9.28
N ILE A 140 5.54 -3.39 7.95
CA ILE A 140 4.40 -3.47 7.04
C ILE A 140 4.64 -4.73 6.24
N GLU A 141 3.67 -5.63 6.29
CA GLU A 141 3.58 -6.76 5.37
C GLU A 141 2.98 -6.25 4.04
N MET A 142 3.65 -6.52 2.93
CA MET A 142 3.44 -6.07 1.56
C MET A 142 3.57 -7.29 0.64
N ASP A 143 2.47 -7.69 0.01
CA ASP A 143 2.51 -8.61 -1.13
C ASP A 143 2.45 -7.78 -2.42
N LEU A 144 3.61 -7.34 -2.92
CA LEU A 144 3.68 -6.73 -4.25
C LEU A 144 3.51 -7.84 -5.29
N THR A 145 2.31 -7.97 -5.86
CA THR A 145 2.06 -8.91 -6.94
C THR A 145 2.33 -8.23 -8.28
N GLU A 146 3.16 -8.85 -9.11
CA GLU A 146 3.35 -8.40 -10.48
C GLU A 146 2.03 -8.60 -11.24
N ASN A 147 1.40 -7.50 -11.68
CA ASN A 147 0.30 -7.53 -12.65
C ASN A 147 0.87 -7.88 -14.03
N ILE A 148 1.42 -9.08 -14.18
CA ILE A 148 1.69 -9.65 -15.50
C ILE A 148 0.33 -10.00 -16.08
N LYS A 149 -0.19 -9.17 -16.99
CA LYS A 149 -1.19 -9.68 -17.93
C LYS A 149 -0.49 -10.75 -18.76
N PRO A 150 -0.98 -12.01 -18.77
CA PRO A 150 -0.40 -13.02 -19.65
C PRO A 150 -0.41 -12.45 -21.07
N ILE A 151 0.75 -12.48 -21.71
CA ILE A 151 0.84 -12.27 -23.14
C ILE A 151 0.02 -13.42 -23.73
N ASP A 152 -1.04 -13.08 -24.44
CA ASP A 152 -1.84 -14.07 -25.16
C ASP A 152 -0.95 -14.61 -26.30
N GLU A 153 -0.25 -15.73 -26.04
CA GLU A 153 0.66 -16.37 -27.01
C GLU A 153 -0.08 -16.92 -28.25
N ASN A 154 -1.40 -16.72 -28.35
CA ASN A 154 -2.23 -17.26 -29.43
C ASN A 154 -2.61 -16.26 -30.54
N ASN A 155 -2.10 -15.03 -30.56
CA ASN A 155 -2.36 -14.12 -31.68
C ASN A 155 -1.14 -13.97 -32.60
N GLY A 156 -1.09 -14.84 -33.62
CA GLY A 156 -0.54 -14.44 -34.92
C GLY A 156 0.46 -15.37 -35.60
N VAL A 157 0.27 -16.69 -35.59
CA VAL A 157 0.69 -17.49 -36.76
C VAL A 157 -0.47 -17.50 -37.74
N ILE A 158 -0.50 -16.52 -38.63
CA ILE A 158 -1.18 -16.67 -39.92
C ILE A 158 -0.07 -16.86 -40.94
N THR A 159 0.11 -18.11 -41.35
CA THR A 159 0.77 -18.46 -42.61
C THR A 159 -0.12 -17.98 -43.76
N ASP A 160 0.41 -17.11 -44.61
CA ASP A 160 0.51 -17.29 -46.07
C ASP A 160 1.42 -16.20 -46.66
#